data_AF-A0A143XT77-F1
#
_entry.id   AF-A0A143XT77-F1
#
_cell.length_a   1.000
_cell.length_b   1.000
_cell.length_c   1.000
_cell.angle_alpha   90.00
_cell.angle_beta   90.00
_cell.angle_gamma   90.00
#
_symmetry.space_group_name_H-M   'P 1'
#
loop_
_entity.id
_entity.type
_entity.pdbx_description
1 polymer ?
#
loop_
_entity_poly.entity_id
_entity_poly.type
_entity_poly.pdbx_seq_one_letter_code
_entity_poly.pdbx_strand_id
1 'polypeptide(L)'
;MQFIKIKKGQIWCVYDKDSFPPEHFNGVEQRADNLNKENPELQYHTAWSNECIEFWFLLHFAYYTSNNHRTEYISFLNDKFSKLGIGKYQKNMKDIFKILMNNGNPKLAIRYAKRIIKNGQGKTPAEIAPGTKVYELVEELAKYLPEEIQNQFLEK
;
A
#
# COMPACT_ATOMS: atom_id res chain seq x y z
N MET A 1 22.75 6.30 -23.63
CA MET A 1 21.42 6.31 -22.98
C MET A 1 21.15 7.72 -22.46
N GLN A 2 20.16 8.41 -23.03
CA GLN A 2 19.75 9.72 -22.53
C GLN A 2 18.72 9.44 -21.42
N PHE A 3 19.14 9.61 -20.16
CA PHE A 3 18.20 9.50 -19.04
C PHE A 3 17.21 10.66 -19.16
N ILE A 4 15.92 10.35 -19.28
CA ILE A 4 14.86 11.35 -19.18
C ILE A 4 14.94 11.91 -17.76
N LYS A 5 15.49 13.13 -17.63
CA LYS A 5 15.51 13.84 -16.35
C LYS A 5 14.12 14.45 -16.17
N ILE A 6 13.27 13.78 -15.41
CA ILE A 6 11.97 14.33 -15.00
C ILE A 6 12.26 15.62 -14.22
N LYS A 7 11.70 16.75 -14.68
CA LYS A 7 11.95 18.06 -14.07
C LYS A 7 10.82 18.52 -13.15
N LYS A 8 9.61 18.02 -13.40
CA LYS A 8 8.39 18.32 -12.67
C LYS A 8 7.51 17.08 -12.59
N GLY A 9 6.92 16.80 -11.43
CA GLY A 9 5.97 15.71 -11.24
C GLY A 9 6.07 15.05 -9.87
N GLN A 10 5.35 13.95 -9.71
CA GLN A 10 5.43 13.09 -8.54
C GLN A 10 6.12 11.77 -8.90
N ILE A 11 7.03 11.31 -8.04
CA ILE A 11 7.68 10.01 -8.13
C ILE A 11 7.27 9.20 -6.90
N TRP A 12 6.65 8.04 -7.11
CA TRP A 12 6.20 7.17 -6.03
C TRP A 12 7.11 5.95 -5.90
N CYS A 13 7.73 5.77 -4.74
CA CYS A 13 8.51 4.58 -4.40
C CYS A 13 7.65 3.62 -3.59
N VAL A 14 7.32 2.47 -4.19
CA VAL A 14 6.50 1.42 -3.57
C VAL A 14 7.40 0.25 -3.18
N TYR A 15 7.36 -0.15 -1.91
CA TYR A 15 8.22 -1.22 -1.38
C TYR A 15 7.57 -1.91 -0.17
N ASP A 16 7.95 -3.14 0.11
CA ASP A 16 7.61 -3.80 1.36
C ASP A 16 8.82 -3.94 2.28
N LYS A 17 8.55 -4.19 3.57
CA LYS A 17 9.61 -4.43 4.55
C LYS A 17 10.31 -5.76 4.28
N ASP A 18 9.55 -6.82 4.01
CA ASP A 18 10.05 -8.18 3.81
C ASP A 18 11.11 -8.53 4.89
N SER A 19 12.27 -9.02 4.47
CA SER A 19 13.44 -9.32 5.29
C SER A 19 14.42 -8.16 5.42
N PHE A 20 14.09 -6.97 4.90
CA PHE A 20 14.97 -5.81 5.00
C PHE A 20 15.09 -5.32 6.46
N PRO A 21 16.30 -4.89 6.88
CA PRO A 21 16.51 -4.37 8.20
C PRO A 21 15.77 -3.02 8.38
N PRO A 22 15.31 -2.68 9.61
CA PRO A 22 14.56 -1.45 9.88
C PRO A 22 15.24 -0.18 9.34
N GLU A 23 16.56 -0.10 9.39
CA GLU A 23 17.35 1.04 8.93
C GLU A 23 17.19 1.26 7.43
N HIS A 24 17.20 0.19 6.63
CA HIS A 24 17.00 0.29 5.18
C HIS A 24 15.55 0.66 4.85
N PHE A 25 14.59 0.05 5.54
CA PHE A 25 13.17 0.30 5.31
C PHE A 25 12.81 1.76 5.65
N ASN A 26 13.20 2.24 6.84
CA ASN A 26 12.98 3.62 7.26
C ASN A 26 13.80 4.63 6.44
N GLY A 27 15.00 4.23 5.97
CA GLY A 27 15.89 5.07 5.19
C GLY A 27 15.31 5.50 3.84
N VAL A 28 14.35 4.76 3.26
CA VAL A 28 13.70 5.15 2.01
C VAL A 28 12.86 6.42 2.19
N GLU A 29 12.08 6.52 3.27
CA GLU A 29 11.28 7.71 3.59
C GLU A 29 12.19 8.92 3.87
N GLN A 30 13.25 8.72 4.67
CA GLN A 30 14.25 9.77 4.93
C GLN A 30 14.91 10.28 3.64
N ARG A 31 15.19 9.39 2.69
CA ARG A 31 15.78 9.76 1.41
C ARG A 31 14.81 10.54 0.54
N ALA A 32 13.54 10.13 0.47
CA ALA A 32 12.51 10.86 -0.25
C ALA A 32 12.36 12.30 0.31
N ASP A 33 12.29 12.44 1.64
CA ASP A 33 12.20 13.75 2.30
C ASP A 33 13.40 14.66 2.00
N ASN A 34 14.60 14.10 1.93
CA ASN A 34 15.79 14.87 1.58
C ASN A 34 15.76 15.33 0.12
N LEU A 35 15.36 14.46 -0.82
CA LEU A 35 15.21 14.81 -2.23
C LEU A 35 14.13 15.90 -2.44
N ASN A 36 13.05 15.87 -1.65
CA ASN A 36 11.98 16.87 -1.72
C ASN A 36 12.44 18.28 -1.35
N LYS A 37 13.49 18.40 -0.52
CA LYS A 37 14.10 19.70 -0.16
C LYS A 37 14.90 20.29 -1.32
N GLU A 38 15.38 19.47 -2.26
CA GLU A 38 16.23 19.91 -3.37
C GLU A 38 15.41 20.49 -4.54
N ASN A 39 14.24 19.92 -4.85
CA ASN A 39 13.41 20.37 -5.97
C ASN A 39 11.91 20.38 -5.61
N PRO A 40 11.30 21.54 -5.33
CA PRO A 40 9.87 21.62 -5.01
C PRO A 40 8.95 21.20 -6.17
N GLU A 41 9.43 21.26 -7.41
CA GLU A 41 8.64 20.85 -8.59
C GLU A 41 8.65 19.34 -8.83
N LEU A 42 9.59 18.60 -8.22
CA LEU A 42 9.72 17.14 -8.35
C LEU A 42 9.64 16.50 -6.96
N GLN A 43 8.47 15.97 -6.62
CA GLN A 43 8.22 15.43 -5.28
C GLN A 43 8.25 13.90 -5.29
N TYR A 44 8.97 13.34 -4.32
CA TYR A 44 9.13 11.93 -4.04
C TYR A 44 8.21 11.54 -2.89
N HIS A 45 7.42 10.50 -3.11
CA HIS A 45 6.49 9.95 -2.14
C HIS A 45 6.84 8.48 -1.89
N THR A 46 6.54 7.99 -0.68
CA THR A 46 6.73 6.58 -0.35
C THR A 46 5.40 5.90 -0.04
N ALA A 47 5.24 4.68 -0.53
CA ALA A 47 4.07 3.86 -0.29
C ALA A 47 4.53 2.47 0.14
N TRP A 48 4.61 2.25 1.45
CA TRP A 48 5.22 1.05 2.01
C TRP A 48 4.20 0.07 2.59
N SER A 49 4.58 -1.19 2.75
CA SER A 49 3.81 -2.21 3.49
C SER A 49 4.70 -3.01 4.43
N ASN A 50 4.24 -3.22 5.66
CA ASN A 50 4.94 -3.93 6.73
C ASN A 50 4.00 -5.03 7.27
N GLU A 51 4.30 -6.32 7.11
CA GLU A 51 5.56 -6.86 6.57
C GLU A 51 5.63 -6.91 5.02
N CYS A 52 4.50 -7.09 4.33
CA CYS A 52 4.46 -7.32 2.88
C CYS A 52 3.21 -6.74 2.20
N ILE A 53 3.21 -6.65 0.87
CA ILE A 53 2.09 -6.07 0.10
C ILE A 53 0.77 -6.85 0.27
N GLU A 54 0.82 -8.14 0.58
CA GLU A 54 -0.37 -8.96 0.83
C GLU A 54 -1.20 -8.43 2.01
N PHE A 55 -0.59 -7.71 2.96
CA PHE A 55 -1.32 -7.02 4.01
C PHE A 55 -2.33 -6.01 3.44
N TRP A 56 -1.93 -5.22 2.44
CA TRP A 56 -2.83 -4.30 1.75
C TRP A 56 -4.00 -5.03 1.07
N PHE A 57 -3.74 -6.19 0.44
CA PHE A 57 -4.79 -7.00 -0.18
C PHE A 57 -5.77 -7.54 0.85
N LEU A 58 -5.27 -8.00 2.00
CA LEU A 58 -6.09 -8.49 3.10
C LEU A 58 -7.07 -7.41 3.60
N LEU A 59 -6.63 -6.16 3.71
CA LEU A 59 -7.44 -5.06 4.21
C LEU A 59 -8.70 -4.78 3.35
N HIS A 60 -8.75 -5.26 2.10
CA HIS A 60 -9.97 -5.17 1.29
C HIS A 60 -11.09 -6.06 1.78
N PHE A 61 -10.79 -7.05 2.64
CA PHE A 61 -11.75 -8.03 3.11
C PHE A 61 -11.96 -7.99 4.63
N ALA A 62 -10.98 -7.53 5.40
CA ALA A 62 -11.07 -7.50 6.86
C ALA A 62 -10.18 -6.43 7.49
N TYR A 63 -10.62 -5.89 8.62
CA TYR A 63 -9.74 -5.14 9.52
C TYR A 63 -8.80 -6.11 10.24
N TYR A 64 -7.49 -5.83 10.20
CA TYR A 64 -6.48 -6.74 10.72
C TYR A 64 -5.33 -5.98 11.38
N THR A 65 -4.94 -6.41 12.58
CA THR A 65 -3.94 -5.70 13.41
C THR A 65 -2.88 -6.62 14.01
N SER A 66 -2.93 -7.94 13.77
CA SER A 66 -1.95 -8.86 14.33
C SER A 66 -0.66 -8.81 13.52
N ASN A 67 0.49 -8.72 14.19
CA ASN A 67 1.79 -8.70 13.53
C ASN A 67 2.19 -10.13 13.15
N ASN A 68 1.73 -10.57 11.98
CA ASN A 68 1.97 -11.93 11.49
C ASN A 68 2.88 -11.92 10.27
N HIS A 69 3.52 -13.07 10.02
CA HIS A 69 4.31 -13.29 8.83
C HIS A 69 3.47 -13.35 7.55
N ARG A 70 4.11 -13.06 6.40
CA ARG A 70 3.53 -13.15 5.04
C ARG A 70 2.71 -14.43 4.80
N THR A 71 3.14 -15.56 5.38
CA THR A 71 2.45 -16.85 5.27
C THR A 71 1.02 -16.81 5.82
N GLU A 72 0.77 -16.10 6.91
CA GLU A 72 -0.56 -15.95 7.51
C GLU A 72 -1.47 -15.09 6.63
N TYR A 73 -0.95 -13.99 6.05
CA TYR A 73 -1.72 -13.18 5.11
C TYR A 73 -2.09 -13.96 3.86
N ILE A 74 -1.15 -14.75 3.32
CA ILE A 74 -1.43 -15.64 2.18
C ILE A 74 -2.46 -16.71 2.57
N SER A 75 -2.38 -17.29 3.76
CA SER A 75 -3.37 -18.25 4.27
C SER A 75 -4.77 -17.64 4.32
N PHE A 76 -4.90 -16.42 4.87
CA PHE A 76 -6.14 -15.67 4.88
C PHE A 76 -6.67 -15.43 3.46
N LEU A 77 -5.83 -14.95 2.54
CA LEU A 77 -6.22 -14.70 1.17
C LEU A 77 -6.66 -15.97 0.45
N ASN A 78 -5.98 -17.10 0.69
CA ASN A 78 -6.34 -18.40 0.13
C ASN A 78 -7.72 -18.86 0.62
N ASP A 79 -7.99 -18.77 1.92
CA ASP A 79 -9.31 -19.10 2.48
C ASP A 79 -10.39 -18.19 1.88
N LYS A 80 -10.13 -16.88 1.83
CA LYS A 80 -11.07 -15.91 1.28
C LYS A 80 -11.35 -16.14 -0.20
N PHE A 81 -10.32 -16.36 -1.02
CA PHE A 81 -10.46 -16.57 -2.46
C PHE A 81 -11.12 -17.91 -2.77
N SER A 82 -10.85 -18.95 -1.97
CA SER A 82 -11.53 -20.24 -2.10
C SER A 82 -13.03 -20.09 -1.83
N LYS A 83 -13.43 -19.36 -0.79
CA LYS A 83 -14.84 -19.08 -0.47
C LYS A 83 -15.56 -18.26 -1.55
N LEU A 84 -14.81 -17.46 -2.31
CA LEU A 84 -15.32 -16.68 -3.44
C LEU A 84 -15.32 -17.46 -4.76
N GLY A 85 -14.85 -18.72 -4.78
CA GLY A 85 -14.75 -19.52 -6.00
C GLY A 85 -13.61 -19.10 -6.95
N ILE A 86 -12.67 -18.26 -6.48
CA ILE A 86 -11.51 -17.77 -7.25
C ILE A 86 -10.36 -18.78 -7.20
N GLY A 87 -10.26 -19.55 -6.11
CA GLY A 87 -9.18 -20.50 -5.86
C GLY A 87 -8.16 -19.95 -4.87
N LYS A 88 -6.87 -20.08 -5.16
CA LYS A 88 -5.78 -19.64 -4.26
C LYS A 88 -5.13 -18.36 -4.75
N TYR A 89 -4.67 -17.54 -3.81
CA TYR A 89 -3.79 -16.42 -4.12
C TYR A 89 -2.48 -16.92 -4.73
N GLN A 90 -2.02 -16.24 -5.78
CA GLN A 90 -0.73 -16.49 -6.41
C GLN A 90 0.04 -15.18 -6.51
N LYS A 91 1.33 -15.22 -6.14
CA LYS A 91 2.23 -14.09 -6.36
C LYS A 91 2.25 -13.77 -7.85
N ASN A 92 2.13 -12.48 -8.19
CA ASN A 92 2.05 -11.98 -9.56
C ASN A 92 0.78 -12.37 -10.34
N MET A 93 -0.31 -12.75 -9.66
CA MET A 93 -1.59 -12.95 -10.34
C MET A 93 -2.07 -11.66 -11.02
N LYS A 94 -2.40 -11.75 -12.31
CA LYS A 94 -2.65 -10.59 -13.18
C LYS A 94 -3.98 -9.90 -12.87
N ASP A 95 -4.91 -10.61 -12.25
CA ASP A 95 -6.27 -10.20 -11.96
C ASP A 95 -6.48 -9.76 -10.50
N ILE A 96 -5.40 -9.65 -9.70
CA ILE A 96 -5.49 -9.23 -8.29
C ILE A 96 -6.28 -7.93 -8.13
N PHE A 97 -6.01 -6.93 -8.97
CA PHE A 97 -6.73 -5.66 -8.93
C PHE A 97 -8.24 -5.86 -9.14
N LYS A 98 -8.63 -6.61 -10.18
CA LYS A 98 -10.04 -6.90 -10.47
C LYS A 98 -10.70 -7.66 -9.32
N ILE A 99 -10.01 -8.61 -8.71
CA ILE A 99 -10.53 -9.38 -7.57
C ILE A 99 -10.80 -8.47 -6.38
N LEU A 100 -9.84 -7.60 -6.02
CA LEU A 100 -9.95 -6.67 -4.90
C LEU A 100 -11.08 -5.65 -5.13
N MET A 101 -11.23 -5.15 -6.36
CA MET A 101 -12.29 -4.22 -6.73
C MET A 101 -13.68 -4.85 -6.70
N ASN A 102 -13.82 -6.08 -7.23
CA ASN A 102 -15.13 -6.71 -7.40
C ASN A 102 -15.62 -7.45 -6.15
N ASN A 103 -14.70 -7.97 -5.33
CA ASN A 103 -15.06 -8.84 -4.19
C ASN A 103 -14.61 -8.26 -2.84
N GLY A 104 -13.76 -7.25 -2.86
CA GLY A 104 -13.31 -6.53 -1.69
C GLY A 104 -13.96 -5.15 -1.58
N ASN A 105 -13.42 -4.33 -0.70
CA ASN A 105 -13.87 -2.95 -0.51
C ASN A 105 -12.67 -2.01 -0.37
N PRO A 106 -12.25 -1.34 -1.46
CA PRO A 106 -11.10 -0.44 -1.46
C PRO A 106 -11.25 0.72 -0.47
N LYS A 107 -12.43 1.33 -0.37
CA LYS A 107 -12.72 2.39 0.61
C LYS A 107 -12.51 1.91 2.05
N LEU A 108 -12.98 0.72 2.39
CA LEU A 108 -12.74 0.14 3.72
C LEU A 108 -11.26 -0.18 3.94
N ALA A 109 -10.55 -0.69 2.93
CA ALA A 109 -9.11 -0.94 3.02
C ALA A 109 -8.34 0.34 3.36
N ILE A 110 -8.65 1.45 2.68
CA ILE A 110 -8.09 2.78 2.94
C ILE A 110 -8.39 3.20 4.39
N ARG A 111 -9.65 3.09 4.82
CA ARG A 111 -10.06 3.44 6.19
C ARG A 111 -9.33 2.63 7.26
N TYR A 112 -9.16 1.33 7.03
CA TYR A 112 -8.43 0.45 7.93
C TYR A 112 -6.95 0.80 8.00
N ALA A 113 -6.30 1.02 6.85
CA ALA A 113 -4.91 1.40 6.79
C ALA A 113 -4.66 2.75 7.48
N LYS A 114 -5.49 3.77 7.20
CA LYS A 114 -5.45 5.07 7.90
C LYS A 114 -5.58 4.92 9.41
N ARG A 115 -6.49 4.07 9.89
CA ARG A 115 -6.67 3.80 11.33
C ARG A 115 -5.40 3.20 11.94
N ILE A 116 -4.77 2.25 11.25
CA ILE A 116 -3.53 1.61 11.71
C ILE A 116 -2.39 2.64 11.77
N ILE A 117 -2.20 3.43 10.71
CA ILE A 117 -1.17 4.49 10.69
C ILE A 117 -1.42 5.52 11.79
N LYS A 118 -2.66 5.95 12.00
CA LYS A 118 -3.02 6.88 13.08
C LYS A 118 -2.70 6.31 14.46
N ASN A 119 -2.98 5.03 14.70
CA ASN A 119 -2.64 4.37 15.96
C ASN A 119 -1.12 4.19 16.15
N GLY A 120 -0.37 4.15 15.05
CA GLY A 120 1.09 4.10 15.01
C GLY A 120 1.77 5.47 15.05
N GLN A 121 1.04 6.57 15.28
CA GLN A 121 1.61 7.91 15.26
C GLN A 121 2.80 8.03 16.24
N GLY A 122 3.90 8.63 15.77
CA GLY A 122 5.15 8.75 16.51
C GLY A 122 6.10 7.56 16.36
N LYS A 123 5.67 6.47 15.72
CA LYS A 123 6.52 5.33 15.37
C LYS A 123 7.08 5.47 13.95
N THR A 124 8.23 4.84 13.72
CA THR A 124 8.81 4.69 12.39
C THR A 124 8.04 3.66 11.55
N PRO A 125 8.15 3.69 10.20
CA PRO A 125 7.54 2.68 9.34
C PRO A 125 7.79 1.23 9.78
N ALA A 126 9.03 0.92 10.17
CA ALA A 126 9.41 -0.42 10.60
C ALA A 126 8.75 -0.86 11.91
N GLU A 127 8.37 0.08 12.79
CA GLU A 127 7.71 -0.18 14.08
C GLU A 127 6.18 -0.29 13.95
N ILE A 128 5.60 0.15 12.83
CA ILE A 128 4.18 -0.03 12.53
C ILE A 128 4.00 -1.38 11.82
N ALA A 129 3.90 -2.44 12.63
CA ALA A 129 3.76 -3.82 12.17
C ALA A 129 2.50 -4.47 12.81
N PRO A 130 1.47 -4.85 12.02
CA PRO A 130 1.37 -4.62 10.59
C PRO A 130 1.02 -3.16 10.28
N GLY A 131 1.34 -2.69 9.07
CA GLY A 131 1.06 -1.32 8.63
C GLY A 131 1.23 -1.16 7.13
N THR A 132 0.54 -0.20 6.53
CA THR A 132 0.77 0.14 5.13
C THR A 132 0.39 1.60 4.82
N LYS A 133 1.23 2.27 4.03
CA LYS A 133 0.95 3.57 3.38
C LYS A 133 0.55 3.43 1.91
N VAL A 134 0.31 2.22 1.41
CA VAL A 134 -0.13 2.01 0.01
C VAL A 134 -1.45 2.73 -0.28
N TYR A 135 -2.30 2.94 0.74
CA TYR A 135 -3.51 3.75 0.60
C TYR A 135 -3.23 5.19 0.13
N GLU A 136 -2.08 5.80 0.47
CA GLU A 136 -1.75 7.17 0.07
C GLU A 136 -1.56 7.26 -1.45
N LEU A 137 -0.87 6.28 -2.04
CA LEU A 137 -0.74 6.15 -3.49
C LEU A 137 -2.11 5.91 -4.14
N VAL A 138 -2.92 5.02 -3.56
CA VAL A 138 -4.25 4.70 -4.11
C VAL A 138 -5.17 5.92 -4.07
N GLU A 139 -5.15 6.70 -2.98
CA GLU A 139 -5.92 7.95 -2.90
C GLU A 139 -5.42 9.00 -3.88
N GLU A 140 -4.10 9.12 -4.09
CA GLU A 140 -3.55 10.04 -5.08
C GLU A 140 -3.98 9.65 -6.50
N LEU A 141 -3.83 8.38 -6.87
CA LEU A 141 -4.25 7.87 -8.17
C LEU A 141 -5.76 7.99 -8.39
N ALA A 142 -6.56 7.80 -7.33
CA ALA A 142 -8.01 7.90 -7.40
C ALA A 142 -8.49 9.29 -7.85
N LYS A 143 -7.75 10.36 -7.55
CA LYS A 143 -8.08 11.74 -8.00
C LYS A 143 -8.13 11.88 -9.52
N TYR A 144 -7.45 11.00 -10.25
CA TYR A 144 -7.38 11.00 -11.71
C TYR A 144 -8.41 10.06 -12.36
N LEU A 145 -9.20 9.34 -11.57
CA LEU A 145 -10.25 8.46 -12.09
C LEU A 145 -11.54 9.24 -12.38
N PRO A 146 -12.42 8.72 -13.27
CA PRO A 146 -13.78 9.25 -13.45
C PRO A 146 -14.54 9.35 -12.13
N GLU A 147 -15.36 10.39 -11.97
CA GLU A 147 -16.07 10.70 -10.71
C GLU A 147 -16.90 9.52 -10.18
N GLU A 148 -17.50 8.75 -11.08
CA GLU A 148 -18.32 7.58 -10.76
C GLU A 148 -17.50 6.49 -10.06
N ILE A 149 -16.20 6.40 -10.40
CA ILE A 149 -15.26 5.42 -9.85
C ILE A 149 -14.57 5.96 -8.59
N GLN A 150 -14.35 7.27 -8.48
CA GLN A 150 -13.73 7.89 -7.29
C GLN A 150 -14.45 7.49 -6.00
N ASN A 151 -15.77 7.35 -6.04
CA ASN A 151 -16.60 6.93 -4.91
C ASN A 151 -16.30 5.53 -4.39
N GLN A 152 -15.54 4.71 -5.10
CA GLN A 152 -15.10 3.40 -4.63
C GLN A 152 -13.87 3.49 -3.71
N PHE A 153 -13.16 4.62 -3.73
CA PHE A 153 -11.92 4.85 -2.99
C PHE A 153 -12.05 5.99 -1.99
N LEU A 154 -12.55 7.14 -2.43
CA LEU A 154 -12.56 8.39 -1.67
C LEU A 154 -13.85 8.54 -0.84
N GLU A 155 -13.74 9.15 0.33
CA GLU A 155 -14.88 9.72 1.05
C GLU A 155 -15.21 11.09 0.41
N LYS A 156 -16.49 11.38 0.18
CA LYS A 156 -16.96 12.69 -0.31
C LYS A 156 -16.99 13.70 0.82
#